data_AF-A0AA38VI55-F1
#
_entry.id   AF-A0AA38VI55-F1
#
_cell.length_a   1.000
_cell.length_b   1.000
_cell.length_c   1.000
_cell.angle_alpha   90.00
_cell.angle_beta   90.00
_cell.angle_gamma   90.00
#
_symmetry.space_group_name_H-M   'P 1'
#
loop_
_entity.id
_entity.type
_entity.pdbx_description
1 polymer ?
#
loop_
_entity_poly.entity_id
_entity_poly.type
_entity_poly.pdbx_seq_one_letter_code
_entity_poly.pdbx_strand_id
1 'polypeptide(L)'
;MKISQASLVALLLPAVSARFVEDHEIDRVGIYTDWAKQVDETSQKYHIELSPGETRWVTEEEKWELRRNGQRFFDITDTPDLGLLRARSTKSTAVFPKKPTLQKEINPLLSNLSKAEMKDHLETFTSFHTRYYKSDYGRQSSEWLLKTVQDTIKDAGAEKHVGAKHFQHSWGQNSIIATIPGKTNKTVVIGAHQDSINLWLPSILAAPGADDDGSGTVTILEAFRVILTSEDIVKGNHENTLEFHWYSAEEGGLLGSQAIFSTYEKAQRVIKAMLQQDMTGFVARTLQAGKPESVGVIVDFVDPNLTDFIKKIIVEYCDIPYVETKCGYACSDHASASKAGYPSAFVIESAFEYSDNHIHSTDDKIEYLSFDHMLQHARLTLAFAYELAFADFDKLEKKAGSSLGDDL
;
A
#
# COMPACT_ATOMS: atom_id res chain seq x y z
N MET A 1 -62.17 16.46 -20.05
CA MET A 1 -62.73 15.14 -19.70
C MET A 1 -62.42 14.18 -20.83
N LYS A 2 -61.67 13.11 -20.51
CA LYS A 2 -61.43 11.87 -21.26
C LYS A 2 -60.51 11.85 -22.51
N ILE A 3 -59.35 11.28 -22.23
CA ILE A 3 -58.38 10.53 -23.04
C ILE A 3 -59.04 9.34 -23.78
N SER A 4 -58.53 8.97 -24.95
CA SER A 4 -58.33 7.55 -25.31
C SER A 4 -57.17 7.38 -26.30
N GLN A 5 -56.27 6.47 -25.94
CA GLN A 5 -55.08 6.00 -26.65
C GLN A 5 -55.42 5.10 -27.84
N ALA A 6 -54.48 4.98 -28.80
CA ALA A 6 -53.90 3.71 -29.29
C ALA A 6 -52.93 4.01 -30.45
N SER A 7 -51.62 3.87 -30.21
CA SER A 7 -50.77 2.74 -30.67
C SER A 7 -50.19 2.93 -32.08
N LEU A 8 -48.90 3.29 -32.13
CA LEU A 8 -48.01 2.87 -33.22
C LEU A 8 -46.68 2.41 -32.61
N VAL A 9 -46.48 1.10 -32.56
CA VAL A 9 -45.21 0.45 -32.23
C VAL A 9 -44.36 0.51 -33.49
N ALA A 10 -43.26 1.26 -33.47
CA ALA A 10 -42.23 1.22 -34.50
C ALA A 10 -41.08 0.34 -33.99
N LEU A 11 -40.92 -0.83 -34.62
CA LEU A 11 -39.78 -1.72 -34.47
C LEU A 11 -38.54 -1.06 -35.08
N LEU A 12 -37.54 -0.72 -34.27
CA LEU A 12 -36.19 -0.42 -34.70
C LEU A 12 -35.37 -1.71 -34.63
N LEU A 13 -35.00 -2.24 -35.79
CA LEU A 13 -34.02 -3.32 -35.96
C LEU A 13 -32.60 -2.75 -35.76
N PRO A 14 -31.71 -3.38 -34.98
CA PRO A 14 -30.30 -3.04 -35.02
C PRO A 14 -29.64 -3.67 -36.25
N ALA A 15 -29.00 -2.84 -37.06
CA ALA A 15 -28.15 -3.28 -38.16
C ALA A 15 -26.89 -3.95 -37.59
N VAL A 16 -26.81 -5.27 -37.69
CA VAL A 16 -25.60 -6.04 -37.40
C VAL A 16 -24.63 -5.81 -38.56
N SER A 17 -23.54 -5.08 -38.30
CA SER A 17 -22.38 -5.08 -39.19
C SER A 17 -21.58 -6.35 -38.89
N ALA A 18 -21.67 -7.34 -39.76
CA ALA A 18 -20.87 -8.56 -39.67
C ALA A 18 -19.40 -8.22 -39.93
N ARG A 19 -18.54 -8.37 -38.91
CA ARG A 19 -17.09 -8.53 -39.12
C ARG A 19 -16.82 -9.96 -39.58
N PHE A 20 -15.96 -10.11 -40.57
CA PHE A 20 -15.35 -11.39 -40.93
C PHE A 20 -14.38 -11.77 -39.80
N VAL A 21 -14.56 -12.97 -39.23
CA VAL A 21 -13.64 -13.60 -38.27
C VAL A 21 -12.90 -14.70 -39.02
N GLU A 22 -11.57 -14.70 -38.97
CA GLU A 22 -10.72 -15.76 -39.57
C GLU A 22 -10.73 -17.02 -38.68
N ASP A 23 -10.57 -18.21 -39.30
CA ASP A 23 -10.69 -19.56 -38.70
C ASP A 23 -9.71 -19.88 -37.55
N HIS A 24 -8.99 -18.90 -37.00
CA HIS A 24 -7.97 -19.07 -35.96
C HIS A 24 -8.17 -18.15 -34.74
N GLU A 25 -9.20 -17.31 -34.69
CA GLU A 25 -9.56 -16.60 -33.47
C GLU A 25 -10.22 -17.57 -32.47
N ILE A 26 -9.45 -18.03 -31.49
CA ILE A 26 -9.99 -18.75 -30.34
C ILE A 26 -10.67 -17.71 -29.45
N ASP A 27 -11.98 -17.62 -29.58
CA ASP A 27 -12.87 -16.89 -28.71
C ASP A 27 -12.71 -17.41 -27.26
N ARG A 28 -12.03 -16.64 -26.41
CA ARG A 28 -12.00 -16.87 -24.96
C ARG A 28 -12.77 -15.79 -24.23
N VAL A 29 -14.00 -15.54 -24.65
CA VAL A 29 -15.02 -15.09 -23.70
C VAL A 29 -15.53 -16.33 -22.97
N GLY A 30 -14.83 -16.71 -21.91
CA GLY A 30 -15.30 -17.76 -21.00
C GLY A 30 -16.53 -17.27 -20.25
N ILE A 31 -17.73 -17.55 -20.78
CA ILE A 31 -18.95 -17.49 -19.99
C ILE A 31 -18.83 -18.60 -18.94
N TYR A 32 -18.60 -18.21 -17.69
CA TYR A 32 -18.60 -19.09 -16.53
C TYR A 32 -19.99 -19.74 -16.37
N THR A 33 -20.22 -20.87 -17.03
CA THR A 33 -21.35 -21.76 -16.75
C THR A 33 -20.84 -23.00 -16.05
N ASP A 34 -20.49 -22.85 -14.77
CA ASP A 34 -20.20 -23.94 -13.84
C ASP A 34 -21.02 -23.74 -12.54
N TRP A 35 -22.34 -23.74 -12.69
CA TRP A 35 -23.35 -23.63 -11.62
C TRP A 35 -23.39 -24.84 -10.67
N ALA A 36 -22.48 -25.81 -10.82
CA ALA A 36 -22.38 -27.02 -10.01
C ALA A 36 -21.12 -27.10 -9.13
N LYS A 37 -20.32 -26.01 -9.06
CA LYS A 37 -19.25 -25.82 -8.08
C LYS A 37 -19.37 -24.49 -7.32
N GLN A 38 -20.59 -23.99 -7.16
CA GLN A 38 -20.90 -23.09 -6.04
C GLN A 38 -20.76 -23.91 -4.76
N VAL A 39 -19.57 -23.91 -4.16
CA VAL A 39 -19.49 -23.90 -2.71
C VAL A 39 -20.40 -22.76 -2.30
N ASP A 40 -21.39 -23.04 -1.46
CA ASP A 40 -22.36 -22.06 -1.02
C ASP A 40 -21.62 -20.85 -0.40
N GLU A 41 -21.33 -19.81 -1.20
CA GLU A 41 -20.65 -18.59 -0.77
C GLU A 41 -21.43 -17.90 0.36
N THR A 42 -22.73 -18.19 0.49
CA THR A 42 -23.56 -17.70 1.60
C THR A 42 -23.30 -18.42 2.92
N SER A 43 -22.62 -19.58 2.89
CA SER A 43 -22.21 -20.35 4.08
C SER A 43 -20.77 -20.10 4.53
N GLN A 44 -19.91 -19.56 3.66
CA GLN A 44 -18.53 -19.28 4.00
C GLN A 44 -18.48 -18.15 5.03
N LYS A 45 -17.77 -18.41 6.13
CA LYS A 45 -17.54 -17.43 7.19
C LYS A 45 -16.07 -17.04 7.25
N TYR A 46 -15.85 -15.79 7.60
CA TYR A 46 -14.57 -15.15 7.76
C TYR A 46 -14.42 -14.75 9.23
N HIS A 47 -13.25 -15.00 9.79
CA HIS A 47 -12.91 -14.61 11.16
C HIS A 47 -12.32 -13.21 11.11
N ILE A 48 -13.03 -12.22 11.63
CA ILE A 48 -12.56 -10.83 11.64
C ILE A 48 -12.23 -10.36 13.06
N GLU A 49 -11.33 -9.39 13.16
CA GLU A 49 -10.99 -8.65 14.38
C GLU A 49 -11.32 -7.16 14.19
N LEU A 50 -12.18 -6.61 15.07
CA LEU A 50 -12.69 -5.23 14.97
C LEU A 50 -11.92 -4.25 15.85
N SER A 51 -11.32 -4.76 16.92
CA SER A 51 -10.51 -4.07 17.89
C SER A 51 -9.60 -5.10 18.57
N PRO A 52 -8.52 -4.70 19.27
CA PRO A 52 -7.58 -5.66 19.86
C PRO A 52 -8.28 -6.71 20.74
N GLY A 53 -8.28 -7.97 20.28
CA GLY A 53 -8.90 -9.11 20.96
C GLY A 53 -10.40 -9.29 20.75
N GLU A 54 -11.09 -8.36 20.09
CA GLU A 54 -12.52 -8.47 19.76
C GLU A 54 -12.70 -9.09 18.38
N THR A 55 -13.05 -10.38 18.37
CA THR A 55 -13.20 -11.15 17.13
C THR A 55 -14.61 -11.72 16.96
N ARG A 56 -15.02 -11.90 15.70
CA ARG A 56 -16.28 -12.56 15.34
C ARG A 56 -16.19 -13.27 13.99
N TRP A 57 -17.02 -14.28 13.81
CA TRP A 57 -17.22 -14.91 12.50
C TRP A 57 -18.36 -14.21 11.78
N VAL A 58 -18.11 -13.78 10.55
CA VAL A 58 -19.05 -13.04 9.70
C VAL A 58 -19.11 -13.66 8.30
N THR A 59 -20.21 -13.47 7.61
CA THR A 59 -20.35 -13.73 6.17
C THR A 59 -19.64 -12.65 5.36
N GLU A 60 -19.45 -12.89 4.05
CA GLU A 60 -18.88 -11.88 3.15
C GLU A 60 -19.73 -10.60 3.10
N GLU A 61 -21.05 -10.73 3.07
CA GLU A 61 -21.94 -9.57 3.04
C GLU A 61 -21.85 -8.75 4.33
N GLU A 62 -21.75 -9.41 5.49
CA GLU A 62 -21.53 -8.71 6.77
C GLU A 62 -20.18 -7.99 6.79
N LYS A 63 -19.11 -8.50 6.14
CA LYS A 63 -17.85 -7.75 5.97
C LYS A 63 -18.08 -6.46 5.19
N TRP A 64 -18.80 -6.54 4.07
CA TRP A 64 -19.05 -5.36 3.24
C TRP A 64 -20.02 -4.37 3.90
N GLU A 65 -20.98 -4.86 4.68
CA GLU A 65 -21.84 -4.00 5.51
C GLU A 65 -21.01 -3.22 6.54
N LEU A 66 -20.04 -3.87 7.20
CA LEU A 66 -19.12 -3.18 8.11
C LEU A 66 -18.31 -2.11 7.38
N ARG A 67 -17.70 -2.44 6.23
CA ARG A 67 -16.92 -1.48 5.43
C ARG A 67 -17.76 -0.29 4.98
N ARG A 68 -18.99 -0.52 4.49
CA ARG A 68 -19.94 0.55 4.07
C ARG A 68 -20.37 1.44 5.23
N ASN A 69 -20.38 0.92 6.44
CA ASN A 69 -20.64 1.69 7.66
C ASN A 69 -19.38 2.35 8.26
N GLY A 70 -18.26 2.35 7.52
CA GLY A 70 -16.99 2.96 7.93
C GLY A 70 -16.22 2.13 8.98
N GLN A 71 -16.66 0.91 9.27
CA GLN A 71 -15.97 0.01 10.20
C GLN A 71 -14.88 -0.76 9.46
N ARG A 72 -13.64 -0.58 9.89
CA ARG A 72 -12.48 -1.36 9.45
C ARG A 72 -12.25 -2.54 10.38
N PHE A 73 -11.54 -3.55 9.86
CA PHE A 73 -11.23 -4.79 10.56
C PHE A 73 -10.01 -5.46 9.92
N PHE A 74 -9.34 -6.31 10.69
CA PHE A 74 -8.52 -7.37 10.11
C PHE A 74 -9.43 -8.54 9.73
N ASP A 75 -9.23 -9.12 8.56
CA ASP A 75 -9.67 -10.49 8.30
C ASP A 75 -8.53 -11.43 8.70
N ILE A 76 -8.69 -12.09 9.84
CA ILE A 76 -7.69 -12.96 10.46
C ILE A 76 -7.93 -14.44 10.13
N THR A 77 -8.79 -14.75 9.15
CA THR A 77 -9.17 -16.13 8.80
C THR A 77 -7.96 -17.02 8.55
N ASP A 78 -6.99 -16.53 7.78
CA ASP A 78 -5.78 -17.28 7.39
C ASP A 78 -4.56 -16.98 8.29
N THR A 79 -4.66 -15.97 9.15
CA THR A 79 -3.57 -15.50 10.03
C THR A 79 -4.01 -15.31 11.49
N PRO A 80 -4.76 -16.25 12.11
CA PRO A 80 -5.27 -16.09 13.47
C PRO A 80 -4.18 -16.08 14.53
N ASP A 81 -2.97 -16.55 14.18
CA ASP A 81 -1.80 -16.64 15.05
C ASP A 81 -0.83 -15.46 14.92
N LEU A 82 -1.12 -14.49 14.04
CA LEU A 82 -0.24 -13.34 13.80
C LEU A 82 0.01 -12.53 15.08
N GLY A 83 1.28 -12.38 15.44
CA GLY A 83 1.73 -11.66 16.61
C GLY A 83 1.90 -12.53 17.87
N LEU A 84 1.41 -13.78 17.87
CA LEU A 84 1.47 -14.64 19.05
C LEU A 84 2.90 -15.09 19.39
N LEU A 85 3.78 -15.24 18.41
CA LEU A 85 5.16 -15.67 18.64
C LEU A 85 5.97 -14.53 19.27
N ARG A 86 5.79 -13.30 18.76
CA ARG A 86 6.53 -12.13 19.25
C ARG A 86 5.93 -11.51 20.51
N ALA A 87 4.64 -11.70 20.78
CA ALA A 87 4.02 -11.32 22.06
C ALA A 87 4.65 -12.01 23.29
N ARG A 88 5.26 -13.19 23.09
CA ARG A 88 5.96 -13.95 24.15
C ARG A 88 7.43 -13.55 24.31
N SER A 89 7.95 -12.66 23.46
CA SER A 89 9.33 -12.18 23.51
C SER A 89 9.44 -10.86 24.28
N THR A 90 10.58 -10.61 24.91
CA THR A 90 10.89 -9.31 25.50
C THR A 90 11.00 -8.27 24.39
N LYS A 91 10.03 -7.36 24.30
CA LYS A 91 10.00 -6.31 23.28
C LYS A 91 11.13 -5.32 23.56
N SER A 92 12.20 -5.36 22.77
CA SER A 92 13.22 -4.32 22.79
C SER A 92 12.63 -3.04 22.19
N THR A 93 12.75 -1.92 22.89
CA THR A 93 12.36 -0.61 22.38
C THR A 93 13.09 -0.32 21.06
N ALA A 94 12.34 0.01 20.00
CA ALA A 94 12.93 0.37 18.71
C ALA A 94 13.79 1.63 18.86
N VAL A 95 14.92 1.70 18.17
CA VAL A 95 15.85 2.83 18.23
C VAL A 95 16.14 3.35 16.84
N PHE A 96 16.20 4.67 16.72
CA PHE A 96 16.41 5.36 15.45
C PHE A 96 17.44 6.49 15.62
N PRO A 97 18.07 6.95 14.53
CA PRO A 97 18.94 8.11 14.58
C PRO A 97 18.26 9.32 15.21
N LYS A 98 19.01 10.09 16.02
CA LYS A 98 18.44 11.26 16.72
C LYS A 98 17.97 12.35 15.77
N LYS A 99 18.60 12.45 14.60
CA LYS A 99 18.29 13.36 13.50
C LYS A 99 18.80 12.76 12.17
N PRO A 100 18.26 13.18 11.01
CA PRO A 100 18.84 12.85 9.71
C PRO A 100 20.22 13.49 9.53
N THR A 101 21.12 12.83 8.81
CA THR A 101 22.53 13.24 8.69
C THR A 101 23.13 13.07 7.29
N LEU A 102 22.37 12.54 6.33
CA LEU A 102 22.85 12.21 4.99
C LEU A 102 22.35 13.19 3.92
N GLN A 103 22.19 14.47 4.29
CA GLN A 103 21.68 15.50 3.39
C GLN A 103 22.53 15.67 2.13
N LYS A 104 23.85 15.46 2.24
CA LYS A 104 24.77 15.62 1.09
C LYS A 104 24.54 14.55 0.03
N GLU A 105 24.19 13.34 0.46
CA GLU A 105 23.92 12.19 -0.38
C GLU A 105 22.48 12.22 -0.89
N ILE A 106 21.52 12.62 -0.04
CA ILE A 106 20.08 12.57 -0.33
C ILE A 106 19.64 13.73 -1.23
N ASN A 107 20.10 14.97 -0.99
CA ASN A 107 19.60 16.14 -1.73
C ASN A 107 19.77 16.03 -3.27
N PRO A 108 20.89 15.52 -3.81
CA PRO A 108 21.00 15.25 -5.24
C PRO A 108 19.98 14.22 -5.74
N LEU A 109 19.71 13.17 -4.96
CA LEU A 109 18.71 12.16 -5.31
C LEU A 109 17.30 12.75 -5.32
N LEU A 110 16.95 13.59 -4.34
CA LEU A 110 15.64 14.26 -4.30
C LEU A 110 15.36 15.10 -5.56
N SER A 111 16.41 15.65 -6.18
CA SER A 111 16.26 16.41 -7.43
C SER A 111 15.95 15.56 -8.67
N ASN A 112 16.15 14.24 -8.58
CA ASN A 112 15.83 13.28 -9.63
C ASN A 112 14.41 12.72 -9.54
N LEU A 113 13.65 13.06 -8.48
CA LEU A 113 12.25 12.69 -8.35
C LEU A 113 11.40 13.39 -9.42
N SER A 114 10.49 12.66 -10.05
CA SER A 114 9.73 13.09 -11.21
C SER A 114 8.23 12.92 -11.03
N LYS A 115 7.52 14.05 -11.08
CA LYS A 115 6.05 14.07 -11.14
C LYS A 115 5.52 13.39 -12.41
N ALA A 116 6.26 13.49 -13.52
CA ALA A 116 5.86 12.88 -14.77
C ALA A 116 5.89 11.34 -14.69
N GLU A 117 6.94 10.77 -14.09
CA GLU A 117 7.05 9.32 -13.88
C GLU A 117 5.90 8.79 -13.00
N MET A 118 5.60 9.48 -11.89
CA MET A 118 4.45 9.09 -11.06
C MET A 118 3.12 9.20 -11.82
N LYS A 119 2.95 10.26 -12.62
CA LYS A 119 1.72 10.47 -13.39
C LYS A 119 1.53 9.41 -14.47
N ASP A 120 2.56 9.11 -15.26
CA ASP A 120 2.48 8.14 -16.36
C ASP A 120 2.18 6.72 -15.83
N HIS A 121 2.82 6.34 -14.72
CA HIS A 121 2.51 5.08 -14.05
C HIS A 121 1.08 5.06 -13.49
N LEU A 122 0.63 6.16 -12.86
CA LEU A 122 -0.71 6.22 -12.27
C LEU A 122 -1.80 6.20 -13.35
N GLU A 123 -1.62 6.89 -14.48
CA GLU A 123 -2.54 6.82 -15.62
C GLU A 123 -2.72 5.39 -16.11
N THR A 124 -1.62 4.64 -16.23
CA THR A 124 -1.71 3.22 -16.58
C THR A 124 -2.39 2.40 -15.48
N PHE A 125 -2.03 2.62 -14.21
CA PHE A 125 -2.52 1.84 -13.08
C PHE A 125 -4.01 2.04 -12.77
N THR A 126 -4.54 3.22 -13.06
CA THR A 126 -5.97 3.55 -12.94
C THR A 126 -6.78 3.19 -14.20
N SER A 127 -6.11 2.79 -15.30
CA SER A 127 -6.79 2.38 -16.53
C SER A 127 -7.41 0.97 -16.46
N PHE A 128 -6.96 0.14 -15.51
CA PHE A 128 -7.63 -1.11 -15.18
C PHE A 128 -9.03 -0.80 -14.64
N HIS A 129 -10.06 -1.54 -15.11
CA HIS A 129 -11.45 -1.30 -14.69
C HIS A 129 -11.61 -1.30 -13.17
N THR A 130 -10.90 -2.20 -12.50
CA THR A 130 -10.73 -2.28 -11.05
C THR A 130 -9.42 -2.99 -10.75
N ARG A 131 -8.85 -2.80 -9.57
CA ARG A 131 -7.73 -3.63 -9.08
C ARG A 131 -8.15 -4.53 -7.92
N TYR A 132 -9.45 -4.80 -7.82
CA TYR A 132 -10.02 -5.67 -6.79
C TYR A 132 -9.33 -7.04 -6.77
N TYR A 133 -8.87 -7.46 -5.59
CA TYR A 133 -7.95 -8.58 -5.43
C TYR A 133 -8.47 -9.94 -5.92
N LYS A 134 -9.80 -10.17 -5.94
CA LYS A 134 -10.43 -11.39 -6.49
C LYS A 134 -10.74 -11.30 -8.00
N SER A 135 -10.51 -10.15 -8.63
CA SER A 135 -10.82 -9.93 -10.05
C SER A 135 -9.63 -10.30 -10.95
N ASP A 136 -9.93 -10.66 -12.21
CA ASP A 136 -8.87 -10.87 -13.19
C ASP A 136 -8.09 -9.59 -13.50
N TYR A 137 -8.75 -8.42 -13.43
CA TYR A 137 -8.08 -7.12 -13.55
C TYR A 137 -7.10 -6.88 -12.40
N GLY A 138 -7.42 -7.29 -11.17
CA GLY A 138 -6.49 -7.25 -10.04
C GLY A 138 -5.25 -8.12 -10.26
N ARG A 139 -5.42 -9.33 -10.82
CA ARG A 139 -4.29 -10.17 -11.24
C ARG A 139 -3.44 -9.45 -12.30
N GLN A 140 -4.07 -8.96 -13.37
CA GLN A 140 -3.38 -8.26 -14.47
C GLN A 140 -2.63 -7.00 -13.99
N SER A 141 -3.22 -6.22 -13.08
CA SER A 141 -2.56 -5.04 -12.52
C SER A 141 -1.33 -5.41 -11.71
N SER A 142 -1.37 -6.51 -10.95
CA SER A 142 -0.19 -7.02 -10.21
C SER A 142 0.92 -7.59 -11.09
N GLU A 143 0.56 -8.18 -12.23
CA GLU A 143 1.53 -8.64 -13.23
C GLU A 143 2.19 -7.45 -13.93
N TRP A 144 1.40 -6.43 -14.29
CA TRP A 144 1.91 -5.18 -14.83
C TRP A 144 2.85 -4.49 -13.85
N LEU A 145 2.44 -4.32 -12.59
CA LEU A 145 3.25 -3.62 -11.58
C LEU A 145 4.57 -4.36 -11.31
N LEU A 146 4.56 -5.69 -11.21
CA LEU A 146 5.80 -6.46 -11.07
C LEU A 146 6.74 -6.22 -12.25
N LYS A 147 6.20 -6.24 -13.48
CA LYS A 147 6.99 -5.97 -14.68
C LYS A 147 7.61 -4.57 -14.63
N THR A 148 6.82 -3.55 -14.27
CA THR A 148 7.30 -2.17 -14.12
C THR A 148 8.43 -2.05 -13.09
N VAL A 149 8.30 -2.72 -11.95
CA VAL A 149 9.36 -2.78 -10.92
C VAL A 149 10.62 -3.48 -11.45
N GLN A 150 10.47 -4.58 -12.20
CA GLN A 150 11.60 -5.30 -12.79
C GLN A 150 12.30 -4.50 -13.89
N ASP A 151 11.54 -3.82 -14.74
CA ASP A 151 12.07 -2.91 -15.75
C ASP A 151 12.82 -1.75 -15.09
N THR A 152 12.30 -1.21 -13.98
CA THR A 152 12.99 -0.17 -13.18
C THR A 152 14.35 -0.64 -12.65
N ILE A 153 14.44 -1.90 -12.17
CA ILE A 153 15.71 -2.51 -11.74
C ILE A 153 16.68 -2.64 -12.91
N LYS A 154 16.17 -3.06 -14.07
CA LYS A 154 16.95 -3.25 -15.29
C LYS A 154 17.49 -1.94 -15.85
N ASP A 155 16.66 -0.90 -15.91
CA ASP A 155 17.04 0.42 -16.41
C ASP A 155 18.10 1.09 -15.52
N ALA A 156 18.08 0.78 -14.21
CA ALA A 156 19.15 1.18 -13.29
C ALA A 156 20.43 0.32 -13.40
N GLY A 157 20.43 -0.75 -14.20
CA GLY A 157 21.54 -1.70 -14.28
C GLY A 157 21.78 -2.50 -12.99
N ALA A 158 20.76 -2.62 -12.14
CA ALA A 158 20.86 -3.15 -10.79
C ALA A 158 20.53 -4.65 -10.67
N GLU A 159 20.18 -5.33 -11.77
CA GLU A 159 19.70 -6.73 -11.80
C GLU A 159 20.65 -7.75 -11.15
N LYS A 160 21.94 -7.43 -11.07
CA LYS A 160 22.94 -8.29 -10.42
C LYS A 160 22.73 -8.40 -8.90
N HIS A 161 22.16 -7.37 -8.29
CA HIS A 161 22.10 -7.22 -6.84
C HIS A 161 20.67 -7.04 -6.31
N VAL A 162 19.80 -6.41 -7.10
CA VAL A 162 18.42 -6.10 -6.73
C VAL A 162 17.47 -7.04 -7.47
N GLY A 163 16.43 -7.51 -6.77
CA GLY A 163 15.44 -8.40 -7.38
C GLY A 163 14.03 -8.09 -6.87
N ALA A 164 13.03 -8.33 -7.72
CA ALA A 164 11.63 -8.22 -7.38
C ALA A 164 10.86 -9.48 -7.78
N LYS A 165 9.95 -9.93 -6.91
CA LYS A 165 9.12 -11.12 -7.13
C LYS A 165 7.75 -10.96 -6.51
N HIS A 166 6.80 -11.73 -7.03
CA HIS A 166 5.53 -11.93 -6.36
C HIS A 166 5.69 -12.74 -5.06
N PHE A 167 4.96 -12.32 -4.04
CA PHE A 167 4.53 -13.16 -2.93
C PHE A 167 3.14 -13.71 -3.28
N GLN A 168 3.04 -15.03 -3.41
CA GLN A 168 1.87 -15.69 -3.97
C GLN A 168 0.71 -15.75 -2.97
N HIS A 169 -0.51 -15.49 -3.45
CA HIS A 169 -1.75 -15.61 -2.68
C HIS A 169 -2.78 -16.49 -3.39
N SER A 170 -3.80 -16.96 -2.65
CA SER A 170 -4.83 -17.87 -3.17
C SER A 170 -5.91 -17.18 -4.00
N TRP A 171 -5.99 -15.85 -4.00
CA TRP A 171 -7.06 -15.06 -4.62
C TRP A 171 -6.70 -14.47 -5.99
N GLY A 172 -5.53 -14.78 -6.55
CA GLY A 172 -5.13 -14.42 -7.91
C GLY A 172 -4.24 -13.18 -7.99
N GLN A 173 -4.60 -12.07 -7.34
CA GLN A 173 -3.69 -10.94 -7.21
C GLN A 173 -2.58 -11.23 -6.20
N ASN A 174 -1.32 -10.98 -6.58
CA ASN A 174 -0.16 -11.27 -5.74
C ASN A 174 0.46 -9.98 -5.18
N SER A 175 0.93 -10.00 -3.93
CA SER A 175 1.78 -8.92 -3.43
C SER A 175 3.14 -8.93 -4.15
N ILE A 176 3.83 -7.80 -4.22
CA ILE A 176 5.18 -7.69 -4.80
C ILE A 176 6.16 -7.31 -3.70
N ILE A 177 7.33 -7.97 -3.70
CA ILE A 177 8.45 -7.61 -2.83
C ILE A 177 9.67 -7.37 -3.72
N ALA A 178 10.13 -6.12 -3.78
CA ALA A 178 11.45 -5.76 -4.30
C ALA A 178 12.45 -5.68 -3.15
N THR A 179 13.62 -6.30 -3.31
CA THR A 179 14.66 -6.37 -2.28
C THR A 179 15.97 -5.80 -2.80
N ILE A 180 16.52 -4.84 -2.05
CA ILE A 180 17.87 -4.29 -2.21
C ILE A 180 18.72 -4.82 -1.04
N PRO A 181 19.55 -5.85 -1.25
CA PRO A 181 20.34 -6.45 -0.18
C PRO A 181 21.37 -5.48 0.41
N GLY A 182 21.36 -5.32 1.73
CA GLY A 182 22.42 -4.65 2.47
C GLY A 182 23.46 -5.64 3.01
N LYS A 183 24.43 -5.14 3.79
CA LYS A 183 25.44 -6.00 4.46
C LYS A 183 24.86 -6.92 5.51
N THR A 184 23.68 -6.59 6.06
CA THR A 184 23.01 -7.38 7.10
C THR A 184 21.60 -7.77 6.70
N ASN A 185 21.03 -8.74 7.41
CA ASN A 185 19.63 -9.16 7.25
C ASN A 185 18.63 -8.25 7.99
N LYS A 186 19.10 -7.19 8.67
CA LYS A 186 18.23 -6.16 9.25
C LYS A 186 17.53 -5.45 8.10
N THR A 187 16.21 -5.42 8.15
CA THR A 187 15.40 -4.99 7.01
C THR A 187 14.60 -3.74 7.35
N VAL A 188 14.60 -2.77 6.44
CA VAL A 188 13.71 -1.60 6.43
C VAL A 188 12.70 -1.81 5.30
N VAL A 189 11.42 -1.74 5.64
CA VAL A 189 10.31 -1.97 4.71
C VAL A 189 9.64 -0.65 4.38
N ILE A 190 9.37 -0.44 3.09
CA ILE A 190 8.53 0.64 2.57
C ILE A 190 7.34 -0.05 1.89
N GLY A 191 6.12 0.36 2.21
CA GLY A 191 4.90 -0.31 1.78
C GLY A 191 3.83 0.64 1.26
N ALA A 192 3.03 0.13 0.35
CA ALA A 192 1.78 0.69 -0.18
C ALA A 192 0.91 -0.50 -0.61
N HIS A 193 -0.41 -0.33 -0.76
CA HIS A 193 -1.24 -1.40 -1.35
C HIS A 193 -1.59 -1.11 -2.79
N GLN A 194 -1.84 -2.18 -3.55
CA GLN A 194 -1.98 -2.12 -5.01
C GLN A 194 -3.41 -2.38 -5.47
N ASP A 195 -4.26 -2.94 -4.60
CA ASP A 195 -5.67 -3.17 -4.92
C ASP A 195 -6.48 -1.87 -4.89
N SER A 196 -7.72 -1.99 -5.33
CA SER A 196 -8.75 -0.96 -5.20
C SER A 196 -10.10 -1.65 -5.06
N ILE A 197 -11.07 -0.96 -4.47
CA ILE A 197 -12.42 -1.51 -4.31
C ILE A 197 -13.49 -0.50 -4.69
N ASN A 198 -14.65 -1.03 -5.10
CA ASN A 198 -15.90 -0.28 -5.08
C ASN A 198 -16.80 -0.88 -4.00
N LEU A 199 -17.13 -0.12 -2.95
CA LEU A 199 -17.86 -0.67 -1.78
C LEU A 199 -19.27 -1.20 -2.08
N TRP A 200 -19.88 -0.78 -3.19
CA TRP A 200 -21.23 -1.21 -3.55
C TRP A 200 -21.25 -2.54 -4.29
N LEU A 201 -20.38 -2.69 -5.30
CA LEU A 201 -20.24 -3.92 -6.07
C LEU A 201 -18.77 -4.14 -6.45
N PRO A 202 -17.95 -4.67 -5.52
CA PRO A 202 -16.50 -4.79 -5.67
C PRO A 202 -16.03 -5.49 -6.95
N SER A 203 -16.81 -6.46 -7.43
CA SER A 203 -16.49 -7.28 -8.60
C SER A 203 -17.11 -6.78 -9.91
N ILE A 204 -17.97 -5.75 -9.88
CA ILE A 204 -18.73 -5.30 -11.06
C ILE A 204 -18.42 -3.85 -11.40
N LEU A 205 -18.47 -2.96 -10.42
CA LEU A 205 -18.27 -1.53 -10.64
C LEU A 205 -16.79 -1.21 -10.81
N ALA A 206 -16.53 -0.15 -11.56
CA ALA A 206 -15.17 0.34 -11.71
C ALA A 206 -14.65 0.89 -10.36
N ALA A 207 -13.35 0.76 -10.16
CA ALA A 207 -12.63 1.31 -9.02
C ALA A 207 -11.26 1.78 -9.52
N PRO A 208 -11.17 2.98 -10.12
CA PRO A 208 -9.90 3.47 -10.63
C PRO A 208 -8.87 3.61 -9.51
N GLY A 209 -9.29 3.89 -8.26
CA GLY A 209 -8.42 3.86 -7.07
C GLY A 209 -7.19 4.75 -7.23
N ALA A 210 -7.39 6.00 -7.66
CA ALA A 210 -6.29 6.87 -8.02
C ALA A 210 -5.55 7.35 -6.77
N ASP A 211 -6.27 7.83 -5.77
CA ASP A 211 -5.72 8.18 -4.47
C ASP A 211 -5.48 6.93 -3.62
N ASP A 212 -6.47 6.03 -3.57
CA ASP A 212 -6.54 4.85 -2.69
C ASP A 212 -6.41 3.53 -3.49
N ASP A 213 -5.23 2.90 -3.54
CA ASP A 213 -3.91 3.45 -3.19
C ASP A 213 -2.98 3.50 -4.40
N GLY A 214 -3.55 3.95 -5.53
CA GLY A 214 -2.76 4.22 -6.72
C GLY A 214 -1.64 5.23 -6.43
N SER A 215 -1.94 6.25 -5.63
CA SER A 215 -1.02 7.34 -5.31
C SER A 215 0.16 6.87 -4.47
N GLY A 216 -0.06 6.10 -3.39
CA GLY A 216 1.00 5.53 -2.56
C GLY A 216 1.83 4.52 -3.34
N THR A 217 1.18 3.66 -4.14
CA THR A 217 1.85 2.69 -5.02
C THR A 217 2.87 3.35 -5.94
N VAL A 218 2.50 4.42 -6.66
CA VAL A 218 3.43 5.09 -7.59
C VAL A 218 4.44 5.99 -6.86
N THR A 219 4.09 6.50 -5.68
CA THR A 219 5.00 7.27 -4.82
C THR A 219 6.18 6.42 -4.36
N ILE A 220 5.92 5.21 -3.85
CA ILE A 220 7.00 4.31 -3.42
C ILE A 220 7.78 3.75 -4.61
N LEU A 221 7.13 3.57 -5.78
CA LEU A 221 7.79 3.18 -7.03
C LEU A 221 8.77 4.26 -7.51
N GLU A 222 8.40 5.53 -7.42
CA GLU A 222 9.27 6.64 -7.81
C GLU A 222 10.46 6.79 -6.84
N ALA A 223 10.22 6.65 -5.53
CA ALA A 223 11.30 6.59 -4.54
C ALA A 223 12.24 5.40 -4.82
N PHE A 224 11.70 4.24 -5.21
CA PHE A 224 12.47 3.07 -5.61
C PHE A 224 13.29 3.30 -6.89
N ARG A 225 12.71 3.90 -7.93
CA ARG A 225 13.42 4.25 -9.17
C ARG A 225 14.61 5.15 -8.88
N VAL A 226 14.43 6.18 -8.06
CA VAL A 226 15.49 7.14 -7.74
C VAL A 226 16.54 6.56 -6.80
N ILE A 227 16.17 5.78 -5.79
CA ILE A 227 17.17 5.21 -4.86
C ILE A 227 18.15 4.26 -5.58
N LEU A 228 17.69 3.59 -6.64
CA LEU A 228 18.53 2.75 -7.50
C LEU A 228 19.52 3.52 -8.37
N THR A 229 19.42 4.85 -8.45
CA THR A 229 20.46 5.68 -9.09
C THR A 229 21.68 5.90 -8.20
N SER A 230 21.58 5.57 -6.90
CA SER A 230 22.72 5.63 -5.98
C SER A 230 23.63 4.41 -6.14
N GLU A 231 24.89 4.66 -6.50
CA GLU A 231 25.89 3.59 -6.62
C GLU A 231 26.12 2.84 -5.30
N ASP A 232 26.09 3.54 -4.16
CA ASP A 232 26.30 2.91 -2.86
C ASP A 232 25.14 1.99 -2.48
N ILE A 233 23.92 2.32 -2.89
CA ILE A 233 22.76 1.46 -2.72
C ILE A 233 22.88 0.23 -3.61
N VAL A 234 23.06 0.40 -4.92
CA VAL A 234 23.09 -0.72 -5.88
C VAL A 234 24.27 -1.67 -5.66
N LYS A 235 25.42 -1.15 -5.20
CA LYS A 235 26.61 -1.97 -4.88
C LYS A 235 26.54 -2.64 -3.51
N GLY A 236 25.49 -2.39 -2.71
CA GLY A 236 25.33 -2.97 -1.38
C GLY A 236 26.29 -2.38 -0.33
N ASN A 237 26.71 -1.13 -0.48
CA ASN A 237 27.60 -0.45 0.46
C ASN A 237 26.88 0.07 1.73
N HIS A 238 25.57 -0.17 1.85
CA HIS A 238 24.72 0.16 2.98
C HIS A 238 24.56 -1.01 3.97
N GLU A 239 24.19 -0.71 5.22
CA GLU A 239 24.15 -1.70 6.31
C GLU A 239 22.89 -2.58 6.28
N ASN A 240 21.73 -1.97 6.05
CA ASN A 240 20.44 -2.62 6.19
C ASN A 240 19.83 -2.93 4.84
N THR A 241 19.25 -4.12 4.71
CA THR A 241 18.47 -4.49 3.52
C THR A 241 17.23 -3.60 3.41
N LEU A 242 16.93 -3.12 2.21
CA LEU A 242 15.68 -2.41 1.93
C LEU A 242 14.71 -3.35 1.22
N GLU A 243 13.45 -3.29 1.59
CA GLU A 243 12.38 -3.95 0.86
C GLU A 243 11.27 -2.95 0.54
N PHE A 244 10.82 -2.94 -0.72
CA PHE A 244 9.65 -2.19 -1.18
C PHE A 244 8.53 -3.18 -1.46
N HIS A 245 7.40 -2.99 -0.79
CA HIS A 245 6.26 -3.90 -0.79
C HIS A 245 5.07 -3.21 -1.45
N TRP A 246 4.41 -3.93 -2.35
CA TRP A 246 3.09 -3.57 -2.87
C TRP A 246 2.11 -4.66 -2.46
N TYR A 247 1.29 -4.38 -1.44
CA TYR A 247 0.41 -5.36 -0.83
C TYR A 247 -0.83 -5.60 -1.69
N SER A 248 -1.24 -6.86 -1.82
CA SER A 248 -2.53 -7.23 -2.38
C SER A 248 -3.57 -7.35 -1.27
N ALA A 249 -4.84 -7.09 -1.60
CA ALA A 249 -5.98 -7.37 -0.73
C ALA A 249 -5.93 -6.66 0.63
N GLU A 250 -5.45 -5.40 0.66
CA GLU A 250 -5.65 -4.51 1.81
C GLU A 250 -7.17 -4.40 2.07
N GLU A 251 -7.93 -4.20 0.98
CA GLU A 251 -9.35 -3.91 1.03
C GLU A 251 -10.20 -5.10 1.50
N GLY A 252 -9.61 -6.30 1.41
CA GLY A 252 -10.18 -7.53 1.93
C GLY A 252 -10.09 -7.66 3.45
N GLY A 253 -9.44 -6.73 4.14
CA GLY A 253 -9.13 -6.78 5.57
C GLY A 253 -7.65 -7.08 5.84
N LEU A 254 -6.75 -6.38 5.16
CA LEU A 254 -5.29 -6.45 5.33
C LEU A 254 -4.68 -7.83 5.01
N LEU A 255 -5.26 -8.56 4.04
CA LEU A 255 -4.95 -9.98 3.82
C LEU A 255 -3.50 -10.19 3.35
N GLY A 256 -3.03 -9.42 2.36
CA GLY A 256 -1.70 -9.62 1.80
C GLY A 256 -0.57 -9.24 2.75
N SER A 257 -0.70 -8.11 3.46
CA SER A 257 0.30 -7.71 4.45
C SER A 257 0.32 -8.66 5.65
N GLN A 258 -0.84 -9.13 6.12
CA GLN A 258 -0.89 -10.15 7.17
C GLN A 258 -0.17 -11.44 6.78
N ALA A 259 -0.37 -11.94 5.55
CA ALA A 259 0.30 -13.15 5.07
C ALA A 259 1.84 -12.99 5.02
N ILE A 260 2.32 -11.83 4.56
CA ILE A 260 3.76 -11.51 4.54
C ILE A 260 4.31 -11.43 5.97
N PHE A 261 3.69 -10.65 6.85
CA PHE A 261 4.21 -10.46 8.20
C PHE A 261 4.05 -11.71 9.08
N SER A 262 3.06 -12.57 8.84
CA SER A 262 2.97 -13.91 9.45
C SER A 262 4.14 -14.80 9.02
N THR A 263 4.47 -14.78 7.72
CA THR A 263 5.65 -15.50 7.21
C THR A 263 6.94 -14.96 7.81
N TYR A 264 7.07 -13.64 7.94
CA TYR A 264 8.26 -12.99 8.52
C TYR A 264 8.40 -13.29 10.00
N GLU A 265 7.29 -13.29 10.75
CA GLU A 265 7.25 -13.66 12.16
C GLU A 265 7.69 -15.12 12.36
N LYS A 266 7.12 -16.05 11.58
CA LYS A 266 7.45 -17.49 11.62
C LYS A 266 8.91 -17.75 11.23
N ALA A 267 9.45 -16.98 10.30
CA ALA A 267 10.86 -17.03 9.89
C ALA A 267 11.79 -16.22 10.82
N GLN A 268 11.27 -15.61 11.88
CA GLN A 268 12.01 -14.76 12.83
C GLN A 268 12.83 -13.65 12.14
N ARG A 269 12.27 -13.06 11.06
CA ARG A 269 12.94 -11.98 10.34
C ARG A 269 13.13 -10.75 11.24
N VAL A 270 14.25 -10.06 11.04
CA VAL A 270 14.63 -8.84 11.78
C VAL A 270 14.20 -7.62 10.99
N ILE A 271 12.95 -7.20 11.16
CA ILE A 271 12.43 -5.95 10.58
C ILE A 271 12.66 -4.82 11.59
N LYS A 272 13.39 -3.78 11.16
CA LYS A 272 13.79 -2.64 11.99
C LYS A 272 12.83 -1.47 11.88
N ALA A 273 12.21 -1.30 10.73
CA ALA A 273 11.18 -0.31 10.48
C ALA A 273 10.29 -0.75 9.31
N MET A 274 9.03 -0.36 9.36
CA MET A 274 8.10 -0.43 8.25
C MET A 274 7.40 0.93 8.13
N LEU A 275 7.45 1.54 6.94
CA LEU A 275 6.70 2.76 6.62
C LEU A 275 5.60 2.39 5.62
N GLN A 276 4.36 2.70 5.95
CA GLN A 276 3.24 2.69 5.00
C GLN A 276 3.06 4.07 4.38
N GLN A 277 2.89 4.11 3.07
CA GLN A 277 2.33 5.21 2.28
C GLN A 277 0.99 4.71 1.73
N ASP A 278 -0.09 5.37 2.11
CA ASP A 278 -1.44 5.01 1.67
C ASP A 278 -2.26 6.30 1.63
N MET A 279 -2.73 6.64 0.43
CA MET A 279 -3.26 7.95 0.02
C MET A 279 -2.24 9.07 0.20
N THR A 280 -1.72 9.59 -0.91
CA THR A 280 -0.61 10.56 -0.97
C THR A 280 -0.91 11.73 -1.89
N GLY A 281 -2.12 11.80 -2.46
CA GLY A 281 -2.43 12.69 -3.57
C GLY A 281 -3.42 13.80 -3.27
N PHE A 282 -4.34 13.64 -2.32
CA PHE A 282 -5.48 14.54 -2.19
C PHE A 282 -5.30 15.60 -1.09
N VAL A 283 -5.39 16.88 -1.50
CA VAL A 283 -5.25 18.04 -0.60
C VAL A 283 -6.47 18.95 -0.59
N ALA A 284 -7.46 18.70 -1.47
CA ALA A 284 -8.51 19.66 -1.79
C ALA A 284 -9.36 20.00 -0.55
N ARG A 285 -9.74 19.02 0.27
CA ARG A 285 -10.54 19.26 1.48
C ARG A 285 -9.76 19.97 2.59
N THR A 286 -8.48 19.68 2.73
CA THR A 286 -7.58 20.40 3.66
C THR A 286 -7.51 21.88 3.31
N LEU A 287 -7.31 22.19 2.02
CA LEU A 287 -7.27 23.58 1.55
C LEU A 287 -8.64 24.27 1.64
N GLN A 288 -9.73 23.58 1.31
CA GLN A 288 -11.10 24.10 1.45
C GLN A 288 -11.47 24.41 2.91
N ALA A 289 -10.92 23.63 3.87
CA ALA A 289 -11.07 23.89 5.29
C ALA A 289 -10.18 25.05 5.81
N GLY A 290 -9.45 25.73 4.93
CA GLY A 290 -8.55 26.83 5.27
C GLY A 290 -7.33 26.40 6.08
N LYS A 291 -6.96 25.10 6.02
CA LYS A 291 -5.76 24.56 6.66
C LYS A 291 -4.58 24.64 5.69
N PRO A 292 -3.34 24.80 6.18
CA PRO A 292 -2.16 24.70 5.33
C PRO A 292 -2.04 23.28 4.79
N GLU A 293 -1.48 23.17 3.58
CA GLU A 293 -1.02 21.88 3.06
C GLU A 293 0.01 21.28 4.03
N SER A 294 -0.14 19.99 4.32
CA SER A 294 0.71 19.27 5.27
C SER A 294 0.58 17.78 5.07
N VAL A 295 1.65 17.03 5.33
CA VAL A 295 1.65 15.57 5.36
C VAL A 295 1.00 15.07 6.66
N GLY A 296 0.10 14.10 6.59
CA GLY A 296 -0.52 13.46 7.75
C GLY A 296 0.38 12.39 8.37
N VAL A 297 0.66 12.49 9.67
CA VAL A 297 1.43 11.47 10.41
C VAL A 297 0.50 10.78 11.41
N ILE A 298 0.28 9.48 11.22
CA ILE A 298 -0.55 8.68 12.13
C ILE A 298 0.21 8.41 13.43
N VAL A 299 -0.46 8.62 14.57
CA VAL A 299 0.13 8.46 15.91
C VAL A 299 -0.51 7.35 16.76
N ASP A 300 -1.53 6.67 16.25
CA ASP A 300 -2.15 5.50 16.88
C ASP A 300 -1.82 4.19 16.15
N PHE A 301 -1.68 3.08 16.89
CA PHE A 301 -1.32 1.75 16.37
C PHE A 301 0.03 1.66 15.62
N VAL A 302 0.96 2.57 15.93
CA VAL A 302 2.31 2.68 15.35
C VAL A 302 3.40 2.65 16.44
N ASP A 303 4.67 2.52 16.05
CA ASP A 303 5.82 2.65 16.95
C ASP A 303 6.20 4.13 17.16
N PRO A 304 6.16 4.65 18.40
CA PRO A 304 6.35 6.08 18.64
C PRO A 304 7.76 6.58 18.29
N ASN A 305 8.80 5.75 18.44
CA ASN A 305 10.17 6.17 18.13
C ASN A 305 10.39 6.26 16.63
N LEU A 306 9.75 5.35 15.85
CA LEU A 306 9.76 5.40 14.40
C LEU A 306 8.96 6.60 13.89
N THR A 307 7.77 6.85 14.44
CA THR A 307 6.95 8.03 14.13
C THR A 307 7.70 9.33 14.42
N ASP A 308 8.42 9.42 15.54
CA ASP A 308 9.28 10.56 15.86
C ASP A 308 10.43 10.74 14.87
N PHE A 309 10.99 9.66 14.34
CA PHE A 309 12.01 9.73 13.30
C PHE A 309 11.42 10.23 11.97
N ILE A 310 10.24 9.74 11.58
CA ILE A 310 9.52 10.20 10.38
C ILE A 310 9.24 11.70 10.43
N LYS A 311 8.76 12.22 11.56
CA LYS A 311 8.55 13.67 11.73
C LYS A 311 9.81 14.48 11.47
N LYS A 312 10.99 13.96 11.85
CA LYS A 312 12.28 14.62 11.58
C LYS A 312 12.69 14.51 10.11
N ILE A 313 12.39 13.40 9.45
CA ILE A 313 12.61 13.25 8.00
C ILE A 313 11.75 14.26 7.24
N ILE A 314 10.47 14.42 7.61
CA ILE A 314 9.58 15.40 6.97
C ILE A 314 10.13 16.82 7.14
N VAL A 315 10.47 17.22 8.36
CA VAL A 315 11.01 18.56 8.65
C VAL A 315 12.31 18.85 7.89
N GLU A 316 13.14 17.85 7.66
CA GLU A 316 14.42 18.02 6.99
C GLU A 316 14.31 18.04 5.46
N TYR A 317 13.46 17.18 4.89
CA TYR A 317 13.49 16.87 3.46
C TYR A 317 12.23 17.25 2.69
N CYS A 318 11.13 17.62 3.36
CA CYS A 318 9.91 18.10 2.70
C CYS A 318 9.80 19.63 2.78
N ASP A 319 9.14 20.21 1.79
CA ASP A 319 8.88 21.66 1.70
C ASP A 319 7.61 22.07 2.47
N ILE A 320 6.79 21.10 2.85
CA ILE A 320 5.55 21.27 3.61
C ILE A 320 5.69 20.65 5.02
N PRO A 321 4.98 21.18 6.03
CA PRO A 321 5.01 20.62 7.38
C PRO A 321 4.25 19.28 7.46
N TYR A 322 4.31 18.65 8.63
CA TYR A 322 3.38 17.57 8.98
C TYR A 322 2.29 18.04 9.93
N VAL A 323 1.21 17.26 9.99
CA VAL A 323 0.18 17.31 11.02
C VAL A 323 0.04 15.93 11.66
N GLU A 324 0.01 15.85 12.99
CA GLU A 324 -0.31 14.59 13.67
C GLU A 324 -1.81 14.33 13.58
N THR A 325 -2.19 13.11 13.24
CA THR A 325 -3.60 12.70 13.14
C THR A 325 -3.76 11.25 13.57
N LYS A 326 -5.01 10.80 13.66
CA LYS A 326 -5.35 9.44 14.09
C LYS A 326 -6.20 8.78 13.05
N CYS A 327 -5.86 7.53 12.77
CA CYS A 327 -6.60 6.76 11.80
C CYS A 327 -7.60 5.82 12.47
N GLY A 328 -7.25 5.19 13.59
CA GLY A 328 -8.04 4.14 14.24
C GLY A 328 -7.50 2.73 13.94
N TYR A 329 -8.25 1.72 14.40
CA TYR A 329 -7.83 0.32 14.32
C TYR A 329 -7.96 -0.26 12.90
N ALA A 330 -7.04 -1.17 12.55
CA ALA A 330 -6.98 -1.83 11.24
C ALA A 330 -7.07 -0.83 10.09
N CYS A 331 -6.29 0.25 10.21
CA CYS A 331 -6.39 1.38 9.30
C CYS A 331 -5.82 1.09 7.90
N SER A 332 -4.64 0.45 7.84
CA SER A 332 -3.90 0.09 6.62
C SER A 332 -2.80 -0.91 6.98
N ASP A 333 -1.94 -1.32 6.04
CA ASP A 333 -1.00 -2.44 6.17
C ASP A 333 0.07 -2.29 7.27
N HIS A 334 0.38 -1.07 7.71
CA HIS A 334 1.24 -0.84 8.88
C HIS A 334 0.74 -1.60 10.12
N ALA A 335 -0.59 -1.76 10.22
CA ALA A 335 -1.21 -2.44 11.33
C ALA A 335 -0.84 -3.94 11.36
N SER A 336 -0.65 -4.59 10.21
CA SER A 336 -0.17 -5.98 10.10
C SER A 336 1.26 -6.13 10.66
N ALA A 337 2.15 -5.18 10.35
CA ALA A 337 3.51 -5.13 10.90
C ALA A 337 3.49 -4.88 12.42
N SER A 338 2.67 -3.93 12.89
CA SER A 338 2.47 -3.64 14.32
C SER A 338 1.95 -4.87 15.08
N LYS A 339 0.96 -5.57 14.51
CA LYS A 339 0.37 -6.78 15.07
C LYS A 339 1.39 -7.91 15.17
N ALA A 340 2.25 -8.07 14.18
CA ALA A 340 3.41 -8.96 14.22
C ALA A 340 4.51 -8.51 15.20
N GLY A 341 4.39 -7.34 15.85
CA GLY A 341 5.39 -6.84 16.79
C GLY A 341 6.65 -6.26 16.14
N TYR A 342 6.54 -5.79 14.90
CA TYR A 342 7.57 -5.01 14.22
C TYR A 342 7.30 -3.50 14.39
N PRO A 343 8.34 -2.65 14.48
CA PRO A 343 8.16 -1.20 14.48
C PRO A 343 7.59 -0.77 13.13
N SER A 344 6.40 -0.17 13.14
CA SER A 344 5.74 0.34 11.93
C SER A 344 5.29 1.78 12.15
N ALA A 345 5.11 2.51 11.06
CA ALA A 345 4.55 3.84 11.05
C ALA A 345 3.79 4.07 9.75
N PHE A 346 2.89 5.05 9.76
CA PHE A 346 2.02 5.34 8.65
C PHE A 346 1.93 6.85 8.40
N VAL A 347 2.11 7.20 7.13
CA VAL A 347 1.99 8.56 6.62
C VAL A 347 0.92 8.57 5.52
N ILE A 348 0.00 9.51 5.65
CA ILE A 348 -1.16 9.74 4.78
C ILE A 348 -1.12 11.19 4.28
N GLU A 349 -1.86 11.52 3.23
CA GLU A 349 -1.88 12.84 2.58
C GLU A 349 -2.07 14.03 3.54
N SER A 350 -2.93 13.95 4.55
CA SER A 350 -3.16 15.07 5.47
C SER A 350 -3.86 14.63 6.76
N ALA A 351 -4.43 15.55 7.54
CA ALA A 351 -5.23 15.16 8.70
C ALA A 351 -6.43 14.29 8.26
N PHE A 352 -6.62 13.15 8.92
CA PHE A 352 -7.57 12.10 8.51
C PHE A 352 -9.02 12.58 8.31
N GLU A 353 -9.44 13.65 9.00
CA GLU A 353 -10.76 14.27 8.83
C GLU A 353 -10.98 14.94 7.44
N TYR A 354 -9.89 15.20 6.72
CA TYR A 354 -9.88 15.80 5.38
C TYR A 354 -9.51 14.82 4.27
N SER A 355 -9.42 13.51 4.57
CA SER A 355 -9.14 12.50 3.57
C SER A 355 -10.13 12.56 2.40
N ASP A 356 -9.64 12.11 1.23
CA ASP A 356 -10.43 12.06 0.01
C ASP A 356 -11.81 11.39 0.23
N ASN A 357 -12.86 12.10 -0.17
CA ASN A 357 -14.24 11.64 -0.09
C ASN A 357 -14.71 10.91 -1.35
N HIS A 358 -13.84 10.72 -2.34
CA HIS A 358 -14.11 9.94 -3.55
C HIS A 358 -13.65 8.48 -3.44
N ILE A 359 -12.83 8.13 -2.44
CA ILE A 359 -12.27 6.78 -2.25
C ILE A 359 -13.32 5.67 -2.26
N HIS A 360 -12.86 4.47 -2.62
CA HIS A 360 -13.67 3.27 -2.78
C HIS A 360 -14.89 3.41 -3.72
N SER A 361 -14.78 4.28 -4.72
CA SER A 361 -15.86 4.57 -5.68
C SER A 361 -15.33 4.68 -7.11
N THR A 362 -16.24 4.88 -8.07
CA THR A 362 -15.86 5.17 -9.47
C THR A 362 -15.28 6.57 -9.66
N ASP A 363 -15.39 7.44 -8.66
CA ASP A 363 -14.96 8.84 -8.74
C ASP A 363 -13.58 9.08 -8.13
N ASP A 364 -12.95 8.09 -7.50
CA ASP A 364 -11.54 8.18 -7.11
C ASP A 364 -10.65 8.24 -8.36
N LYS A 365 -10.25 9.45 -8.76
CA LYS A 365 -9.66 9.75 -10.06
C LYS A 365 -8.44 10.66 -9.94
N ILE A 366 -7.52 10.49 -10.89
CA ILE A 366 -6.26 11.23 -11.00
C ILE A 366 -6.48 12.76 -11.03
N GLU A 367 -7.60 13.22 -11.62
CA GLU A 367 -7.88 14.66 -11.77
C GLU A 367 -8.02 15.42 -10.44
N TYR A 368 -8.27 14.70 -9.33
CA TYR A 368 -8.37 15.30 -8.00
C TYR A 368 -7.03 15.36 -7.25
N LEU A 369 -5.98 14.73 -7.78
CA LEU A 369 -4.69 14.60 -7.08
C LEU A 369 -3.74 15.76 -7.37
N SER A 370 -2.94 16.10 -6.37
CA SER A 370 -1.82 17.02 -6.46
C SER A 370 -0.52 16.24 -6.58
N PHE A 371 0.07 16.17 -7.78
CA PHE A 371 1.39 15.58 -7.96
C PHE A 371 2.52 16.36 -7.28
N ASP A 372 2.30 17.64 -6.97
CA ASP A 372 3.22 18.42 -6.12
C ASP A 372 3.19 17.92 -4.67
N HIS A 373 2.03 17.49 -4.19
CA HIS A 373 1.87 16.88 -2.87
C HIS A 373 2.47 15.47 -2.83
N MET A 374 2.18 14.63 -3.83
CA MET A 374 2.78 13.29 -3.97
C MET A 374 4.31 13.36 -4.03
N LEU A 375 4.87 14.41 -4.65
CA LEU A 375 6.32 14.63 -4.67
C LEU A 375 6.89 14.81 -3.26
N GLN A 376 6.17 15.43 -2.33
CA GLN A 376 6.59 15.54 -0.92
C GLN A 376 6.62 14.18 -0.23
N HIS A 377 5.63 13.32 -0.49
CA HIS A 377 5.63 11.94 0.00
C HIS A 377 6.77 11.11 -0.60
N ALA A 378 7.09 11.29 -1.88
CA ALA A 378 8.21 10.63 -2.54
C ALA A 378 9.56 11.08 -1.93
N ARG A 379 9.70 12.39 -1.63
CA ARG A 379 10.88 12.95 -0.94
C ARG A 379 11.06 12.35 0.45
N LEU A 380 9.99 12.32 1.25
CA LEU A 380 9.96 11.66 2.55
C LEU A 380 10.37 10.19 2.45
N THR A 381 9.76 9.45 1.53
CA THR A 381 9.97 8.00 1.37
C THR A 381 11.41 7.68 0.98
N LEU A 382 11.95 8.40 -0.01
CA LEU A 382 13.33 8.26 -0.45
C LEU A 382 14.32 8.60 0.68
N ALA A 383 14.12 9.72 1.37
CA ALA A 383 15.00 10.13 2.46
C ALA A 383 14.95 9.17 3.65
N PHE A 384 13.75 8.69 4.01
CA PHE A 384 13.56 7.66 5.04
C PHE A 384 14.31 6.37 4.70
N ALA A 385 14.10 5.85 3.48
CA ALA A 385 14.76 4.64 3.02
C ALA A 385 16.28 4.79 3.03
N TYR A 386 16.81 5.92 2.54
CA TYR A 386 18.24 6.16 2.46
C TYR A 386 18.89 6.32 3.84
N GLU A 387 18.32 7.15 4.74
CA GLU A 387 18.85 7.32 6.10
C GLU A 387 18.89 5.98 6.85
N LEU A 388 17.84 5.17 6.74
CA LEU A 388 17.79 3.88 7.43
C LEU A 388 18.57 2.77 6.71
N ALA A 389 18.88 2.89 5.42
CA ALA A 389 19.80 1.97 4.74
C ALA A 389 21.20 1.98 5.40
N PHE A 390 21.68 3.17 5.79
CA PHE A 390 23.01 3.36 6.39
C PHE A 390 23.02 3.41 7.92
N ALA A 391 21.85 3.33 8.57
CA ALA A 391 21.76 3.38 10.03
C ALA A 391 22.42 2.16 10.70
N ASP A 392 23.39 2.39 11.59
CA ASP A 392 23.98 1.34 12.42
C ASP A 392 23.08 1.04 13.63
N PHE A 393 22.10 0.15 13.44
CA PHE A 393 21.16 -0.22 14.51
C PHE A 393 21.84 -0.90 15.70
N ASP A 394 22.92 -1.65 15.51
CA ASP A 394 23.62 -2.31 16.63
C ASP A 394 24.26 -1.26 17.55
N LYS A 395 24.85 -0.22 16.97
CA LYS A 395 25.39 0.92 17.72
C LYS A 395 24.30 1.72 18.42
N LEU A 396 23.16 1.94 17.76
CA LEU A 396 22.02 2.63 18.36
C LEU A 396 21.49 1.85 19.58
N GLU A 397 21.33 0.54 19.45
CA GLU A 397 20.84 -0.35 20.51
C GLU A 397 21.80 -0.42 21.69
N LYS A 398 23.11 -0.60 21.42
CA LYS A 398 24.15 -0.58 22.46
C LYS A 398 24.12 0.72 23.27
N LYS A 399 23.98 1.87 22.59
CA LYS A 399 23.92 3.18 23.24
C LYS A 399 22.68 3.36 24.11
N ALA A 400 21.53 2.85 23.68
CA ALA A 400 20.29 2.87 24.47
C ALA A 400 20.38 1.93 25.68
N GLY A 401 21.03 0.77 25.52
CA GLY A 401 21.28 -0.17 26.62
C GLY A 401 22.24 0.38 27.69
N SER A 402 23.30 1.11 27.29
CA SER A 402 24.22 1.73 28.24
C SER A 402 23.59 2.84 29.07
N SER A 403 22.65 3.62 28.51
CA SER A 403 21.99 4.70 29.27
C SER A 403 21.05 4.22 30.39
N LEU A 404 20.65 2.94 30.39
CA LEU A 404 19.84 2.35 31.45
C LEU A 404 20.69 1.82 32.62
N GLY A 405 22.03 1.74 32.45
CA GLY A 405 22.95 1.23 33.48
C GLY A 405 23.54 2.29 34.40
N ASP A 406 23.41 3.57 34.06
CA ASP A 406 23.96 4.69 34.85
C ASP A 406 22.95 5.28 35.86
N ASP A 407 21.69 4.83 35.82
CA ASP A 407 20.59 5.27 36.71
C ASP A 407 20.23 4.23 37.81
N LEU A 408 21.12 3.26 38.09
CA LEU A 408 20.97 2.25 39.16
C LEU A 408 22.03 2.38 40.26
#